data_AF-I6SZG0-F1
#
_entry.id   AF-I6SZG0-F1
#
_cell.length_a   1.000
_cell.length_b   1.000
_cell.length_c   1.000
_cell.angle_alpha   90.00
_cell.angle_beta   90.00
_cell.angle_gamma   90.00
#
_symmetry.space_group_name_H-M   'P 1'
#
loop_
_entity.id
_entity.type
_entity.pdbx_description
1 polymer ?
#
loop_
_entity_poly.entity_id
_entity_poly.type
_entity_poly.pdbx_seq_one_letter_code
_entity_poly.pdbx_strand_id
1 'polypeptide(L)' 'MTFTKTNIEYRVAFDTVSNQFMAIDATNENNVAFGITIEQAVRALNESK' A
#
# COMPACT_ATOMS: atom_id res chain seq x y z
N MET A 1 -14.30 18.56 15.36
CA MET A 1 -12.86 18.23 15.42
C MET A 1 -12.50 17.58 14.09
N THR A 2 -11.78 18.27 13.22
CA THR A 2 -11.44 17.75 11.89
C THR A 2 -10.04 17.16 11.94
N PHE A 3 -9.93 15.83 11.86
CA PHE A 3 -8.68 15.10 11.91
C PHE A 3 -8.11 15.00 10.48
N THR A 4 -7.40 16.04 10.03
CA THR A 4 -6.73 16.01 8.72
C THR A 4 -5.46 15.18 8.86
N LYS A 5 -5.52 13.89 8.53
CA LYS A 5 -4.33 13.02 8.46
C LYS A 5 -3.65 13.31 7.13
N THR A 6 -2.87 14.40 7.10
CA THR A 6 -2.28 15.08 5.92
C THR A 6 -1.24 14.28 5.14
N ASN A 7 -1.11 12.96 5.33
CA ASN A 7 -0.20 12.18 4.50
C ASN A 7 -0.61 10.71 4.47
N ILE A 8 -1.69 10.41 3.74
CA ILE A 8 -1.95 9.03 3.35
C ILE A 8 -0.97 8.78 2.21
N GLU A 9 0.22 8.26 2.50
CA GLU A 9 1.26 8.01 1.49
C GLU A 9 0.96 6.75 0.68
N TYR A 10 0.27 5.78 1.29
CA TYR A 10 -0.10 4.53 0.65
C TYR A 10 -1.37 3.94 1.29
N ARG A 11 -2.09 3.14 0.50
CA ARG A 11 -3.26 2.36 0.90
C ARG A 11 -2.85 0.89 0.91
N VAL A 12 -3.35 0.13 1.87
CA VAL A 12 -3.09 -1.31 1.92
C VAL A 12 -4.42 -2.05 1.89
N ALA A 13 -4.53 -3.02 1.01
CA ALA A 13 -5.64 -3.94 0.90
C ALA A 13 -5.15 -5.37 1.14
N PHE A 14 -6.02 -6.24 1.64
CA PHE A 14 -5.72 -7.66 1.74
C PHE A 14 -6.51 -8.40 0.67
N ASP A 15 -5.80 -9.05 -0.24
CA ASP A 15 -6.38 -9.89 -1.27
C ASP A 15 -6.62 -11.28 -0.68
N THR A 16 -7.90 -11.64 -0.54
CA THR A 16 -8.30 -12.94 0.02
C THR A 16 -8.19 -14.10 -0.97
N VAL A 17 -7.99 -13.82 -2.27
CA VAL A 17 -7.84 -14.84 -3.31
C VAL A 17 -6.39 -15.33 -3.34
N SER A 18 -5.44 -14.39 -3.32
CA SER A 18 -4.01 -14.68 -3.30
C SER A 18 -3.46 -14.80 -1.88
N ASN A 19 -4.25 -14.44 -0.86
CA ASN A 19 -3.87 -14.41 0.55
C ASN A 19 -2.64 -13.53 0.81
N GLN A 20 -2.61 -12.36 0.16
CA GLN A 20 -1.48 -11.44 0.14
C GLN A 20 -1.94 -10.01 0.41
N PHE A 21 -1.04 -9.19 0.96
CA PHE A 21 -1.25 -7.75 1.11
C PHE A 21 -0.86 -7.03 -0.17
N MET A 22 -1.70 -6.09 -0.59
CA MET A 22 -1.49 -5.20 -1.71
C MET A 22 -1.30 -3.78 -1.18
N ALA A 23 -0.13 -3.19 -1.39
CA ALA A 23 0.16 -1.79 -1.13
C ALA A 23 -0.04 -1.01 -2.43
N ILE A 24 -0.78 0.10 -2.35
CA ILE A 24 -1.12 0.99 -3.46
C ILE A 24 -0.60 2.36 -3.08
N ASP A 25 0.21 2.97 -3.93
CA ASP A 25 0.67 4.34 -3.69
C ASP A 25 -0.52 5.31 -3.81
N ALA A 26 -0.70 6.19 -2.82
CA ALA A 26 -1.83 7.11 -2.81
C ALA A 26 -1.66 8.28 -3.79
N THR A 27 -0.43 8.54 -4.23
CA THR A 27 -0.11 9.55 -5.25
C THR A 27 -0.11 8.97 -6.67
N ASN A 28 0.08 7.66 -6.83
CA ASN A 28 0.05 6.98 -8.11
C ASN A 28 -0.63 5.60 -8.00
N GLU A 29 -1.91 5.53 -8.36
CA GLU A 29 -2.71 4.29 -8.30
C GLU A 29 -2.20 3.17 -9.23
N ASN A 30 -1.34 3.48 -10.21
CA ASN A 30 -0.69 2.47 -11.05
C ASN A 30 0.52 1.83 -10.36
N ASN A 31 1.06 2.46 -9.32
CA ASN A 31 2.14 1.89 -8.53
C ASN A 31 1.53 1.04 -7.42
N VAL A 32 1.55 -0.28 -7.64
CA VAL A 32 1.04 -1.29 -6.72
C VAL A 32 2.10 -2.34 -6.48
N ALA A 33 2.19 -2.80 -5.24
CA ALA A 33 3.08 -3.86 -4.85
C ALA A 33 2.38 -4.87 -3.96
N PHE A 34 2.87 -6.11 -4.01
CA PHE A 34 2.30 -7.23 -3.28
C PHE A 34 3.32 -7.76 -2.27
N GLY A 35 2.83 -8.28 -1.14
CA GLY A 35 3.66 -8.85 -0.10
C GLY A 35 2.89 -9.82 0.79
N ILE A 36 3.62 -10.70 1.47
CA ILE A 36 3.04 -11.66 2.44
C ILE A 36 2.67 -10.91 3.73
N THR A 37 3.35 -9.81 4.02
CA THR A 37 3.06 -8.88 5.12
C THR A 37 2.92 -7.46 4.59
N ILE A 38 2.26 -6.60 5.38
CA ILE A 38 2.10 -5.18 5.06
C ILE A 38 3.47 -4.51 4.85
N GLU A 39 4.43 -4.79 5.72
CA GLU A 39 5.78 -4.23 5.63
C GLU A 39 6.49 -4.64 4.34
N GLN A 40 6.35 -5.90 3.93
CA GLN A 40 6.90 -6.37 2.65
C GLN A 40 6.23 -5.68 1.46
N ALA A 41 4.90 -5.55 1.47
CA ALA A 41 4.16 -4.89 0.40
C ALA A 41 4.55 -3.40 0.28
N VAL A 42 4.66 -2.69 1.40
CA VAL A 42 5.06 -1.27 1.44
C VAL A 42 6.52 -1.10 1.02
N ARG A 43 7.41 -2.01 1.43
CA ARG A 43 8.82 -1.97 1.03
C ARG A 43 8.98 -2.19 -0.47
N ALA A 44 8.28 -3.18 -1.03
CA ALA A 44 8.26 -3.44 -2.46
C ALA A 44 7.67 -2.25 -3.25
N LEU A 45 6.66 -1.56 -2.71
CA LEU A 45 6.10 -0.35 -3.30
C LEU A 45 7.14 0.78 -3.37
N ASN A 46 7.91 0.98 -2.30
CA ASN A 46 8.93 2.02 -2.22
C ASN A 46 10.18 1.69 -3.05
N GLU A 47 10.56 0.41 -3.17
CA GLU A 47 11.65 -0.03 -4.07
C GLU A 47 11.28 0.10 -5.55
N SER A 48 9.99 0.12 -5.89
CA SER A 48 9.50 0.26 -7.27
C SER A 48 9.33 1.72 -7.73
N LYS A 49 9.71 2.71 -6.89
CA LYS A 49 9.65 4.15 -7.16
C LYS A 49 10.93 4.64 -7.84
#